data_AF-A0A2V7AT32-F1
#
_entry.id   AF-A0A2V7AT32-F1
#
_cell.length_a   1.000
_cell.length_b   1.000
_cell.length_c   1.000
_cell.angle_alpha   90.00
_cell.angle_beta   90.00
_cell.angle_gamma   90.00
#
_symmetry.space_group_name_H-M   'P 1'
#
loop_
_entity.id
_entity.type
_entity.pdbx_description
1 polymer ?
#
loop_
_entity_poly.entity_id
_entity_poly.type
_entity_poly.pdbx_seq_one_letter_code
_entity_poly.pdbx_strand_id
1 'polypeptide(L)' 'PTFHGRDVFAPAAAHVAAGLDPSRLGPRVPDPVRLACPESRRTAEGVAGVVVHVDRFGNLMTSIPAGALAGPGA' A
#
# COMPACT_ATOMS: atom_id res chain seq x y z
N PRO A 1 -16.36 -20.27 -9.37
CA PRO A 1 -15.08 -20.09 -8.64
C PRO A 1 -15.23 -19.08 -7.49
N THR A 2 -14.91 -19.48 -6.26
CA THR A 2 -15.15 -18.66 -5.04
C THR A 2 -13.89 -18.35 -4.24
N PHE A 3 -12.76 -19.00 -4.51
CA PHE A 3 -11.56 -18.86 -3.67
C PHE A 3 -10.27 -18.61 -4.47
N HIS A 4 -10.20 -17.48 -5.18
CA HIS A 4 -9.02 -17.09 -5.96
C HIS A 4 -7.74 -16.97 -5.13
N GLY A 5 -7.84 -16.68 -3.82
CA GLY A 5 -6.68 -16.70 -2.91
C GLY A 5 -5.93 -18.03 -2.95
N ARG A 6 -6.66 -19.15 -2.84
CA ARG A 6 -6.09 -20.50 -2.90
C ARG A 6 -5.83 -20.94 -4.34
N ASP A 7 -6.78 -20.72 -5.24
CA ASP A 7 -6.79 -21.35 -6.56
C ASP A 7 -5.97 -20.59 -7.61
N VAL A 8 -5.67 -19.30 -7.39
CA VAL A 8 -4.97 -18.44 -8.36
C VAL A 8 -3.74 -17.79 -7.72
N PHE A 9 -3.91 -17.04 -6.63
CA PHE A 9 -2.82 -16.23 -6.07
C PHE A 9 -1.75 -17.07 -5.38
N ALA A 10 -2.14 -18.07 -4.58
CA ALA A 10 -1.20 -18.95 -3.90
C ALA A 10 -0.27 -19.72 -4.87
N PRO A 11 -0.77 -20.43 -5.91
CA PRO A 11 0.12 -21.12 -6.85
C PRO A 11 0.97 -20.15 -7.67
N ALA A 12 0.44 -18.99 -8.08
CA ALA A 12 1.23 -17.97 -8.77
C ALA A 12 2.40 -17.48 -7.90
N ALA A 13 2.15 -17.19 -6.62
CA ALA A 13 3.19 -16.82 -5.66
C ALA A 13 4.22 -17.95 -5.45
N ALA A 14 3.78 -19.20 -5.34
CA ALA A 14 4.66 -20.35 -5.19
C ALA A 14 5.61 -20.52 -6.39
N HIS A 15 5.11 -20.33 -7.61
CA HIS A 15 5.95 -20.37 -8.81
C HIS A 15 6.99 -19.25 -8.84
N VAL A 16 6.62 -18.02 -8.48
CA VAL A 16 7.56 -16.89 -8.40
C VAL A 16 8.63 -17.15 -7.34
N ALA A 17 8.23 -17.64 -6.16
CA ALA A 17 9.17 -18.00 -5.10
C ALA A 17 10.14 -19.12 -5.52
N ALA A 18 9.70 -20.03 -6.39
CA ALA A 18 10.54 -21.07 -6.99
C ALA A 18 11.43 -20.57 -8.15
N GLY A 19 11.42 -19.27 -8.46
CA GLY A 19 12.27 -18.65 -9.48
C GLY A 19 11.63 -18.53 -10.86
N LEU A 20 10.31 -18.73 -11.00
CA LEU A 20 9.62 -18.43 -12.24
C LEU A 20 9.67 -16.92 -12.51
N ASP A 21 10.11 -16.53 -13.71
CA ASP A 21 10.01 -15.16 -14.19
C ASP A 21 8.54 -14.70 -14.18
N PRO A 22 8.17 -13.62 -13.46
CA PRO A 22 6.79 -13.14 -13.39
C PRO A 22 6.15 -12.82 -14.74
N SER A 23 6.94 -12.50 -15.78
CA SER A 23 6.44 -12.28 -17.14
C SER A 23 5.80 -13.53 -17.76
N ARG A 24 6.07 -14.73 -17.20
CA ARG A 24 5.47 -16.00 -17.62
C ARG A 24 4.12 -16.29 -16.95
N LEU A 25 3.67 -15.47 -16.00
CA LEU A 25 2.38 -15.66 -15.34
C LEU A 25 1.18 -15.19 -16.17
N GLY A 26 1.42 -14.48 -17.27
CA GLY A 26 0.38 -13.99 -18.15
C GLY A 26 0.77 -12.70 -18.88
N PRO A 27 -0.16 -12.12 -19.65
CA PRO A 27 0.08 -10.86 -20.34
C PRO A 27 0.30 -9.72 -19.34
N ARG A 28 1.12 -8.75 -19.76
CA ARG A 28 1.32 -7.51 -19.01
C ARG A 28 -0.01 -6.78 -18.83
N VAL A 29 -0.30 -6.33 -17.62
CA VAL A 29 -1.41 -5.42 -17.32
C VAL A 29 -0.87 -3.98 -17.36
N PRO A 30 -1.25 -3.16 -18.36
CA PRO A 30 -0.73 -1.80 -18.49
C PRO A 30 -1.38 -0.79 -17.52
N ASP A 31 -2.63 -1.04 -17.12
CA ASP A 31 -3.41 -0.15 -16.26
C ASP A 31 -4.08 -0.97 -15.12
N PRO A 32 -3.38 -1.20 -14.00
CA PRO A 32 -3.95 -1.90 -12.86
C PRO A 32 -4.94 -0.99 -12.13
N VAL A 33 -5.96 -1.58 -11.49
CA VAL A 33 -6.86 -0.83 -10.60
C VAL A 33 -6.05 -0.18 -9.48
N ARG A 34 -6.09 1.14 -9.38
CA ARG A 34 -5.40 1.93 -8.34
C ARG A 34 -6.42 2.47 -7.35
N LEU A 35 -6.18 2.26 -6.06
CA LEU A 35 -6.97 2.86 -4.99
C LEU A 35 -6.44 4.27 -4.68
N ALA A 36 -7.34 5.18 -4.30
CA ALA A 36 -6.94 6.49 -3.79
C ALA A 36 -6.19 6.31 -2.46
N CYS A 37 -4.94 6.74 -2.41
CA CYS A 37 -4.16 6.71 -1.18
C CYS A 37 -4.53 7.93 -0.33
N PRO A 38 -4.79 7.78 0.98
CA PRO A 38 -4.99 8.92 1.86
C PRO A 38 -3.73 9.79 1.90
N GLU A 39 -3.88 11.08 1.61
CA GLU A 39 -2.77 12.04 1.60
C GLU A 39 -2.73 12.85 2.90
N SER A 40 -1.59 13.49 3.13
CA SER A 40 -1.44 14.53 4.16
C SER A 40 -1.15 15.87 3.49
N ARG A 41 -1.55 16.97 4.12
CA ARG A 41 -1.37 18.33 3.61
C ARG A 41 -0.82 19.26 4.67
N ARG A 42 0.12 20.14 4.30
CA ARG A 42 0.57 21.25 5.15
C ARG A 42 -0.54 22.30 5.31
N THR A 43 -0.73 22.77 6.54
CA THR A 43 -1.63 23.85 6.92
C THR A 43 -0.83 24.99 7.55
N ALA A 44 -1.49 26.09 7.92
CA ALA A 44 -0.82 27.20 8.62
C ALA A 44 -0.36 26.79 10.03
N GLU A 45 -1.05 25.82 10.64
CA GLU A 45 -0.85 25.35 12.00
C GLU A 45 0.00 24.06 12.08
N GLY A 46 0.35 23.44 10.94
CA GLY A 46 1.14 22.22 10.91
C GLY A 46 0.83 21.32 9.71
N VAL A 47 0.51 20.05 9.99
CA VAL A 47 0.18 19.05 8.97
C VAL A 47 -1.14 18.36 9.33
N ALA A 48 -2.08 18.35 8.39
CA ALA A 48 -3.31 17.60 8.49
C ALA A 48 -3.20 16.28 7.71
N GLY A 49 -3.72 15.20 8.28
CA GLY A 49 -3.82 13.90 7.65
C GLY A 49 -4.97 13.12 8.27
N VAL A 50 -5.11 11.85 7.90
CA VAL A 50 -6.17 10.97 8.42
C VAL A 50 -5.56 9.74 9.09
N VAL A 51 -6.30 9.13 10.02
CA VAL A 51 -5.96 7.81 10.54
C VAL A 51 -6.22 6.77 9.45
N VAL A 52 -5.17 6.09 9.00
CA VAL A 52 -5.26 5.05 7.96
C VAL A 52 -5.50 3.67 8.54
N HIS A 53 -5.09 3.45 9.79
CA HIS A 53 -5.27 2.18 10.49
C HIS A 53 -5.22 2.38 12.01
N VAL A 54 -6.04 1.62 12.72
CA VAL A 54 -5.98 1.47 14.18
C VAL A 54 -5.52 0.05 14.44
N ASP A 55 -4.35 -0.11 15.05
CA ASP A 55 -3.82 -1.45 15.31
C ASP A 55 -4.55 -2.14 16.48
N ARG A 56 -4.22 -3.42 16.72
CA ARG A 56 -4.84 -4.22 17.78
C ARG A 56 -4.60 -3.69 19.20
N PHE A 57 -3.60 -2.83 19.39
CA PHE A 57 -3.26 -2.23 20.69
C PHE A 57 -3.93 -0.87 20.87
N GLY A 58 -4.55 -0.32 19.83
CA GLY A 58 -5.17 1.00 19.81
C GLY A 58 -4.24 2.12 19.32
N ASN A 59 -3.07 1.80 18.74
CA ASN A 59 -2.21 2.82 18.16
C ASN A 59 -2.79 3.32 16.83
N LEU A 60 -2.57 4.60 16.54
CA LEU A 60 -3.05 5.26 15.33
C LEU A 60 -1.91 5.40 14.32
N MET A 61 -2.05 4.73 13.16
CA MET A 61 -1.21 5.02 12.00
C MET A 61 -1.89 6.08 11.15
N THR A 62 -1.15 7.12 10.78
CA THR A 62 -1.68 8.26 10.02
C THR A 62 -1.18 8.26 8.58
N SER A 63 -1.82 9.07 7.72
CA SER A 63 -1.34 9.36 6.37
C SER A 63 -0.15 10.33 6.34
N ILE A 64 0.32 10.80 7.50
CA ILE A 64 1.36 11.83 7.61
C ILE A 64 2.75 11.15 7.54
N PRO A 65 3.53 11.39 6.47
CA PRO A 65 4.88 10.85 6.37
C PRO A 65 5.83 11.61 7.29
N ALA A 66 6.89 10.96 7.76
CA ALA A 66 7.89 11.57 8.65
C ALA A 66 8.48 12.88 8.07
N GLY A 67 8.73 12.93 6.76
CA GLY A 67 9.25 14.12 6.08
C GLY A 67 8.31 15.33 6.08
N ALA A 68 7.01 15.13 6.35
CA ALA A 68 6.07 16.24 6.50
C ALA A 68 6.24 16.97 7.84
N LEU A 69 6.89 16.35 8.84
CA LEU A 69 7.03 16.88 10.20
C LEU A 69 8.20 17.87 10.37
N ALA A 70 9.04 18.07 9.36
CA ALA A 70 10.10 19.07 9.42
C ALA A 70 9.52 20.49 9.44
N GLY A 71 9.80 21.23 10.52
CA GLY A 71 9.38 22.61 10.72
C GLY A 71 10.06 23.59 9.74
N PRO A 72 9.59 24.85 9.68
CA PRO A 72 10.32 25.89 8.96
C PRO A 72 11.64 26.17 9.70
N GLY A 73 12.77 25.71 9.16
CA GLY A 73 14.11 26.03 9.67
C GLY A 73 15.05 24.86 10.00
N ALA A 74 14.84 23.66 9.43
CA ALA A 74 15.90 22.65 9.33
C ALA A 74 16.72 22.87 8.05
#